data_AF-V4PAV5-F1
#
_entry.id   AF-V4PAV5-F1
#
_cell.length_a   1.000
_cell.length_b   1.000
_cell.length_c   1.000
_cell.angle_alpha   90.00
_cell.angle_beta   90.00
_cell.angle_gamma   90.00
#
_symmetry.space_group_name_H-M   'P 1'
#
loop_
_entity.id
_entity.type
_entity.pdbx_description
1 polymer ?
#
loop_
_entity_poly.entity_id
_entity_poly.type
_entity_poly.pdbx_seq_one_letter_code
_entity_poly.pdbx_strand_id
1 'polypeptide(L)'
;MSFRPINARIDDTVFGRFGDDALWGSAVTPAKVLIEGADAVETVGRTPVVMPTHLIEVRVSDVHAPEKGDAVVITTDAGPETYKILSQPLRNSTRTRWICEAQLVSG
;
A
#
# COMPACT_ATOMS: atom_id res chain seq x y z
N MET A 1 1.33 7.19 31.88
CA MET A 1 0.36 7.35 30.77
C MET A 1 1.14 7.57 29.48
N SER A 2 1.16 6.59 28.58
CA SER A 2 1.91 6.68 27.31
C SER A 2 1.12 7.53 26.32
N PHE A 3 1.70 8.65 25.90
CA PHE A 3 1.16 9.47 24.81
C PHE A 3 1.35 8.70 23.51
N ARG A 4 0.32 8.02 23.05
CA ARG A 4 0.30 7.52 21.67
C ARG A 4 0.30 8.76 20.76
N PRO A 5 1.23 8.90 19.81
CA PRO A 5 1.37 10.12 19.01
C PRO A 5 0.07 10.40 18.25
N ILE A 6 -0.36 11.67 18.21
CA ILE A 6 -1.62 12.13 17.58
C ILE A 6 -1.78 11.57 16.16
N ASN A 7 -0.67 11.47 15.42
CA ASN A 7 -0.62 10.96 14.06
C ASN A 7 -1.14 9.51 13.96
N ALA A 8 -0.88 8.67 14.96
CA ALA A 8 -1.35 7.28 14.97
C ALA A 8 -2.88 7.17 15.10
N ARG A 9 -3.55 8.16 15.72
CA ARG A 9 -5.02 8.19 15.82
C ARG A 9 -5.68 8.63 14.51
N ILE A 10 -5.03 9.55 13.81
CA ILE A 10 -5.50 10.03 12.50
C ILE A 10 -5.34 8.91 11.48
N ASP A 11 -4.17 8.26 11.44
CA ASP A 11 -3.98 7.04 10.66
C ASP A 11 -5.04 5.99 11.00
N ASP A 12 -5.33 5.78 12.30
CA ASP A 12 -6.35 4.82 12.72
C ASP A 12 -7.72 5.05 12.05
N THR A 13 -8.13 6.31 12.05
CA THR A 13 -9.41 6.75 11.50
C THR A 13 -9.45 6.67 9.97
N VAL A 14 -8.36 7.02 9.29
CA VAL A 14 -8.30 7.06 7.81
C VAL A 14 -8.43 5.65 7.24
N PHE A 15 -7.61 4.69 7.66
CA PHE A 15 -7.75 3.34 7.11
C PHE A 15 -9.02 2.64 7.62
N GLY A 16 -9.52 2.99 8.81
CA GLY A 16 -10.80 2.44 9.27
C GLY A 16 -11.99 2.82 8.37
N ARG A 17 -11.90 3.96 7.68
CA ARG A 17 -12.98 4.48 6.83
C ARG A 17 -12.76 4.28 5.33
N PHE A 18 -11.50 4.28 4.89
CA PHE A 18 -11.13 4.26 3.47
C PHE A 18 -10.17 3.12 3.10
N GLY A 19 -9.72 2.33 4.07
CA GLY A 19 -8.76 1.26 3.84
C GLY A 19 -9.44 -0.06 3.48
N ASP A 20 -9.04 -0.63 2.36
CA ASP A 20 -9.44 -1.96 1.92
C ASP A 20 -8.70 -3.03 2.72
N ASP A 21 -9.38 -4.17 2.91
CA ASP A 21 -8.77 -5.32 3.57
C ASP A 21 -7.84 -6.04 2.58
N ALA A 22 -6.58 -6.14 2.97
CA ALA A 22 -5.54 -6.78 2.19
C ALA A 22 -4.85 -7.90 2.95
N LEU A 23 -4.54 -8.95 2.23
CA LEU A 23 -3.70 -10.05 2.65
C LEU A 23 -2.30 -9.81 2.10
N TRP A 24 -1.36 -9.55 3.00
CA TRP A 24 0.05 -9.40 2.64
C TRP A 24 0.76 -10.74 2.81
N GLY A 25 1.53 -11.18 1.81
CA GLY A 25 2.25 -12.46 1.90
C GLY A 25 3.20 -12.56 3.10
N SER A 26 3.75 -11.43 3.56
CA SER A 26 4.64 -11.31 4.72
C SER A 26 3.92 -10.96 6.04
N ALA A 27 2.59 -10.78 6.04
CA ALA A 27 1.81 -10.48 7.25
C ALA A 27 0.93 -11.65 7.68
N VAL A 28 0.85 -11.89 8.99
CA VAL A 28 0.06 -12.98 9.59
C VAL A 28 -1.43 -12.61 9.71
N THR A 29 -1.74 -11.31 9.66
CA THR A 29 -3.09 -10.76 9.83
C THR A 29 -3.47 -9.90 8.63
N PRO A 30 -4.77 -9.87 8.25
CA PRO A 30 -5.25 -8.95 7.24
C PRO A 30 -4.92 -7.51 7.66
N ALA A 31 -4.25 -6.79 6.76
CA ALA A 31 -3.83 -5.42 6.95
C ALA A 31 -4.77 -4.51 6.18
N LYS A 32 -5.10 -3.35 6.75
CA LYS A 32 -5.81 -2.33 5.97
C LYS A 32 -4.81 -1.54 5.14
N VAL A 33 -5.12 -1.40 3.86
CA VAL A 33 -4.27 -0.67 2.91
C VAL A 33 -5.07 0.42 2.21
N LEU A 34 -4.39 1.49 1.85
CA LEU A 34 -4.94 2.52 0.98
C LEU A 34 -4.26 2.40 -0.37
N ILE A 35 -5.06 2.26 -1.43
CA ILE A 35 -4.56 2.29 -2.79
C ILE A 35 -4.75 3.71 -3.32
N GLU A 36 -3.66 4.37 -3.66
CA GLU A 36 -3.68 5.56 -4.48
C GLU A 36 -3.34 5.15 -5.92
N GLY A 37 -4.36 5.19 -6.78
CA GLY A 37 -4.18 4.95 -8.22
C GLY A 37 -3.48 6.15 -8.84
N ALA A 38 -2.24 5.96 -9.29
CA ALA A 38 -1.56 6.99 -10.05
C ALA A 38 -1.99 6.88 -11.53
N ASP A 39 -2.88 7.78 -11.96
CA ASP A 39 -2.98 8.19 -13.37
C ASP A 39 -1.73 9.01 -13.77
N ALA A 40 -0.53 8.55 -13.41
CA ALA A 40 0.71 9.20 -13.76
C ALA A 40 1.17 8.69 -15.12
N VAL A 41 0.87 9.46 -16.17
CA VAL A 41 1.51 9.32 -17.49
C VAL A 41 2.98 9.72 -17.35
N GLU A 42 3.80 8.80 -16.85
CA GLU A 42 5.25 9.01 -16.79
C GLU A 42 5.86 8.67 -18.15
N THR A 43 6.38 9.69 -18.83
CA THR A 43 7.09 9.53 -20.11
C THR A 43 8.56 9.23 -19.84
N VAL A 44 8.96 7.95 -19.91
CA VAL A 44 10.37 7.55 -19.90
C VAL A 44 10.90 7.47 -21.34
N GLY A 45 11.44 8.58 -21.85
CA GLY A 45 12.05 8.64 -23.19
C GLY A 45 11.06 8.84 -24.35
N ARG A 46 11.24 8.12 -25.47
CA ARG A 46 10.43 8.22 -26.71
C ARG A 46 9.31 7.16 -26.82
N THR A 47 9.13 6.35 -25.77
CA THR A 47 8.19 5.22 -25.76
C THR A 47 7.26 5.37 -24.56
N PRO A 48 5.96 5.64 -24.76
CA PRO A 48 5.01 5.65 -23.66
C PRO A 48 4.81 4.21 -23.17
N VAL A 49 5.36 3.89 -22.00
CA VAL A 49 5.02 2.67 -21.27
C VAL A 49 4.03 3.07 -20.19
N VAL A 50 2.75 2.96 -20.49
CA VAL A 50 1.68 3.13 -19.50
C VAL A 50 1.62 1.84 -18.68
N MET A 51 2.44 1.74 -17.64
CA MET A 51 2.24 0.76 -16.59
C MET A 51 1.56 1.48 -15.43
N PRO A 52 0.28 1.18 -15.11
CA PRO A 52 -0.39 1.81 -13.99
C PRO A 52 0.29 1.34 -12.70
N THR A 53 1.19 2.17 -12.20
CA THR A 53 1.89 1.95 -10.94
C THR A 53 1.00 2.51 -9.84
N HIS A 54 0.64 1.66 -8.89
CA HIS A 54 -0.22 2.02 -7.77
C HIS A 54 0.65 2.25 -6.53
N LEU A 55 0.31 3.25 -5.74
CA LEU A 55 0.91 3.44 -4.44
C LEU A 55 0.03 2.78 -3.39
N ILE A 56 0.55 1.74 -2.75
CA ILE A 56 -0.10 1.07 -1.63
C ILE A 56 0.49 1.63 -0.34
N GLU A 57 -0.32 2.33 0.43
CA GLU A 57 0.04 2.70 1.79
C GLU A 57 -0.43 1.64 2.78
N VAL A 58 0.44 1.23 3.70
CA VAL A 58 0.12 0.28 4.78
C VAL A 58 0.73 0.76 6.09
N ARG A 59 0.10 0.46 7.22
CA ARG A 59 0.64 0.84 8.53
C ARG A 59 1.82 -0.01 8.92
N VAL A 60 2.81 0.61 9.56
CA VAL A 60 3.96 -0.09 10.15
C VAL A 60 3.51 -1.06 11.26
N SER A 61 2.37 -0.78 11.92
CA SER A 61 1.81 -1.67 12.94
C SER A 61 1.26 -2.99 12.37
N ASP A 62 0.78 -2.96 11.14
CA ASP A 62 0.09 -4.08 10.52
C ASP A 62 1.07 -4.91 9.67
N VAL A 63 2.01 -4.22 9.01
CA VAL A 63 3.11 -4.85 8.27
C VAL A 63 4.44 -4.26 8.75
N HIS A 64 5.20 -5.06 9.50
CA HIS A 64 6.42 -4.60 10.15
C HIS A 64 7.54 -4.28 9.16
N ALA A 65 7.72 -5.10 8.13
CA ALA A 65 8.78 -4.99 7.14
C ALA A 65 8.33 -5.54 5.78
N PRO A 66 7.59 -4.75 4.98
CA PRO A 66 7.26 -5.13 3.62
C PRO A 66 8.53 -5.15 2.76
N GLU A 67 8.59 -6.05 1.77
CA GLU A 67 9.75 -6.19 0.88
C GLU A 67 9.36 -6.06 -0.60
N LYS A 68 10.33 -5.64 -1.42
CA LYS A 68 10.20 -5.70 -2.88
C LYS A 68 9.93 -7.14 -3.33
N GLY A 69 8.93 -7.33 -4.17
CA GLY A 69 8.53 -8.62 -4.69
C GLY A 69 7.42 -9.31 -3.90
N ASP A 70 7.03 -8.75 -2.74
CA ASP A 70 5.86 -9.21 -2.00
C ASP A 70 4.60 -9.14 -2.86
N ALA A 71 3.74 -10.14 -2.68
CA ALA A 71 2.39 -10.14 -3.24
C ALA A 71 1.40 -9.66 -2.17
N VAL A 72 0.50 -8.78 -2.58
CA VAL A 72 -0.55 -8.18 -1.77
C VAL A 72 -1.87 -8.46 -2.45
N VAL A 73 -2.75 -9.22 -1.81
CA VAL A 73 -4.09 -9.52 -2.33
C VAL A 73 -5.07 -8.60 -1.63
N ILE A 74 -5.70 -7.70 -2.38
CA ILE A 74 -6.65 -6.72 -1.87
C ILE A 74 -8.04 -7.16 -2.30
N THR A 75 -8.95 -7.27 -1.33
CA THR A 75 -10.34 -7.62 -1.63
C THR A 75 -11.13 -6.33 -1.80
N THR A 76 -11.48 -5.99 -3.04
CA THR A 76 -12.32 -4.83 -3.38
C THR A 76 -13.76 -5.27 -3.66
N ASP A 77 -14.69 -4.32 -3.78
CA ASP A 77 -16.07 -4.60 -4.22
C ASP A 77 -16.15 -5.26 -5.61
N ALA A 78 -15.13 -5.06 -6.46
CA ALA A 78 -15.06 -5.65 -7.80
C ALA A 78 -14.49 -7.08 -7.82
N GLY A 79 -13.82 -7.51 -6.75
CA GLY A 79 -13.16 -8.81 -6.66
C GLY A 79 -11.79 -8.75 -5.98
N PRO A 80 -11.13 -9.91 -5.80
CA PRO A 80 -9.78 -9.97 -5.26
C PRO A 80 -8.76 -9.57 -6.32
N GLU A 81 -8.07 -8.46 -6.09
CA GLU A 81 -6.98 -7.97 -6.93
C GLU A 81 -5.63 -8.32 -6.30
N THR A 82 -4.69 -8.80 -7.09
CA THR A 82 -3.33 -9.11 -6.63
C THR A 82 -2.35 -8.09 -7.16
N TYR A 83 -1.70 -7.39 -6.23
CA TYR A 83 -0.65 -6.43 -6.48
C TYR A 83 0.71 -7.02 -6.12
N LYS A 84 1.74 -6.65 -6.87
CA LYS A 84 3.12 -7.02 -6.58
C LYS A 84 3.95 -5.78 -6.32
N ILE A 85 4.67 -5.76 -5.20
CA ILE A 85 5.54 -4.66 -4.83
C ILE A 85 6.75 -4.62 -5.78
N LEU A 86 6.93 -3.50 -6.47
CA LEU A 86 7.95 -3.31 -7.50
C LEU A 86 9.26 -2.73 -6.95
N SER A 87 9.16 -1.91 -5.91
CA SER A 87 10.28 -1.12 -5.35
C SER A 87 10.44 -1.37 -3.86
N GLN A 88 11.55 -0.89 -3.28
CA GLN A 88 11.73 -0.97 -1.83
C GLN A 88 10.71 -0.07 -1.11
N PRO A 89 9.96 -0.58 -0.12
CA PRO A 89 9.02 0.22 0.63
C PRO A 89 9.68 1.38 1.37
N LEU A 90 9.10 2.57 1.19
CA LEU A 90 9.59 3.79 1.83
C LEU A 90 8.72 4.11 3.05
N ARG A 91 9.33 4.64 4.11
CA ARG A 91 8.54 5.18 5.22
C ARG A 91 8.07 6.59 4.90
N ASN A 92 6.82 6.90 5.24
CA ASN A 92 6.33 8.26 5.20
C ASN A 92 7.10 9.18 6.18
N SER A 93 6.94 10.50 6.04
CA SER A 93 7.64 11.49 6.87
C SER A 93 7.43 11.30 8.38
N THR A 94 6.28 10.77 8.80
CA THR A 94 5.95 10.47 10.20
C THR A 94 6.42 9.08 10.66
N ARG A 95 6.98 8.26 9.76
CA ARG A 95 7.40 6.86 9.99
C ARG A 95 6.30 5.95 10.55
N THR A 96 5.02 6.30 10.35
CA THR A 96 3.85 5.54 10.79
C THR A 96 3.29 4.63 9.69
N ARG A 97 3.60 4.95 8.42
CA ARG A 97 3.18 4.17 7.26
C ARG A 97 4.35 3.80 6.36
N TRP A 98 4.19 2.68 5.68
CA TRP A 98 4.95 2.28 4.51
C TRP A 98 4.21 2.74 3.25
N ILE A 99 4.98 3.24 2.29
CA ILE A 99 4.56 3.61 0.95
C ILE A 99 5.24 2.59 0.03
N CYS A 100 4.43 1.75 -0.59
CA CYS A 100 4.89 0.67 -1.44
C CYS A 100 4.42 0.92 -2.88
N GLU A 101 5.36 1.06 -3.80
CA GLU A 101 5.02 1.05 -5.23
C GLU A 101 4.70 -0.38 -5.66
N ALA A 102 3.51 -0.56 -6.21
CA ALA A 102 2.99 -1.85 -6.60
C ALA A 102 2.35 -1.83 -7.98
N GLN A 103 2.29 -2.99 -8.61
CA GLN A 103 1.61 -3.17 -9.90
C GLN A 103 0.56 -4.25 -9.77
N LEU A 104 -0.60 -4.01 -10.36
CA LEU A 104 -1.65 -5.01 -10.51
C LEU A 104 -1.16 -6.13 -11.44
N VAL A 105 -1.15 -7.36 -10.93
CA VAL A 105 -0.71 -8.57 -11.65
C VAL A 105 -1.91 -9.43 -12.06
N SER A 106 -3.01 -9.39 -11.31
CA SER A 106 -4.23 -10.12 -11.60
C SER A 106 -5.43 -9.44 -10.93
N GLY A 107 -6.57 -9.38 -11.61
CA GLY A 107 -7.87 -8.97 -11.09
C GLY A 107 -8.97 -9.79 -11.72
#